data_AF-A0A9E1ZWE6-F1
#
_entry.id   AF-A0A9E1ZWE6-F1
#
_cell.length_a   1.000
_cell.length_b   1.000
_cell.length_c   1.000
_cell.angle_alpha   90.00
_cell.angle_beta   90.00
_cell.angle_gamma   90.00
#
_symmetry.space_group_name_H-M   'P 1'
#
loop_
_entity.id
_entity.type
_entity.pdbx_description
1 polymer ?
#
loop_
_entity_poly.entity_id
_entity_poly.type
_entity_poly.pdbx_seq_one_letter_code
_entity_poly.pdbx_strand_id
1 'polypeptide(L)'
;MLKLLLFAVVLFASTPIGAGGANMNRSEWVLTKEISLGTYVIQIHGHQFHQADGTVFHSEDRLTIEKSGRIVETVIEQRIDIDPIEIMKLYGGSRVTVGGDLTGDGIPNLLAVSYSGGAHCCFHYYVYSLGNNFQKLDELEEHDASIEFLNLDDDAALEAQSKDYVFANWYASFGSSPGPRIVFKFENGKYRIAPDLMRRPLIPEEVLNRKSSKLRTRGSWGKSPKRPYDPNVWEVMLDLIYTGHYARAYHFLNEAWPPSMVRKEQFRHEFFECQLRRSAHWFDIAKMNNVPAEAPSPNCPPCPECE
;
A
#
# COMPACT_ATOMS: atom_id res chain seq x y z
N MET A 1 -8.60 -23.84 33.67
CA MET A 1 -9.55 -22.70 33.55
C MET A 1 -9.25 -21.99 32.24
N LEU A 2 -10.03 -22.31 31.22
CA LEU A 2 -9.87 -21.85 29.83
C LEU A 2 -10.80 -20.63 29.64
N LYS A 3 -10.26 -19.46 29.32
CA LYS A 3 -11.06 -18.30 28.92
C LYS A 3 -11.01 -18.17 27.40
N LEU A 4 -12.11 -18.58 26.75
CA LEU A 4 -12.45 -18.23 25.37
C LEU A 4 -12.70 -16.71 25.32
N LEU A 5 -11.96 -15.98 24.48
CA LEU A 5 -12.37 -14.66 24.01
C LEU A 5 -13.06 -14.82 22.65
N LEU A 6 -14.36 -14.58 22.61
CA LEU A 6 -15.12 -14.35 21.38
C LEU A 6 -14.71 -12.97 20.82
N PHE A 7 -14.14 -12.93 19.62
CA PHE A 7 -14.09 -11.70 18.83
C PHE A 7 -15.44 -11.55 18.12
N ALA A 8 -16.19 -10.50 18.47
CA ALA A 8 -17.37 -10.08 17.73
C ALA A 8 -16.92 -9.30 16.49
N VAL A 9 -17.14 -9.86 15.30
CA VAL A 9 -17.03 -9.13 14.03
C VAL A 9 -18.23 -8.20 13.94
N VAL A 10 -18.00 -6.90 13.99
CA VAL A 10 -19.02 -5.88 13.69
C VAL A 10 -19.11 -5.80 12.17
N LEU A 11 -20.11 -6.46 11.60
CA LEU A 11 -20.53 -6.26 10.21
C LEU A 11 -21.10 -4.85 10.07
N PHE A 12 -20.38 -3.95 9.41
CA PHE A 12 -20.98 -2.73 8.89
C PHE A 12 -21.88 -3.11 7.71
N ALA A 13 -23.17 -3.30 8.00
CA ALA A 13 -24.19 -3.28 6.98
C ALA A 13 -24.34 -1.84 6.47
N SER A 14 -23.67 -1.50 5.38
CA SER A 14 -24.01 -0.32 4.58
C SER A 14 -25.44 -0.50 4.07
N THR A 15 -26.38 0.28 4.62
CA THR A 15 -27.77 0.32 4.15
C THR A 15 -27.81 0.72 2.68
N PRO A 16 -28.40 -0.09 1.79
CA PRO A 16 -28.59 0.33 0.40
C PRO A 16 -29.62 1.46 0.36
N ILE A 17 -29.18 2.64 -0.07
CA ILE A 17 -30.05 3.74 -0.45
C ILE A 17 -30.69 3.36 -1.79
N GLY A 18 -31.98 3.03 -1.77
CA GLY A 18 -32.79 2.80 -2.97
C GLY A 18 -33.50 1.45 -2.97
N ALA A 19 -34.69 1.42 -2.37
CA ALA A 19 -35.60 0.29 -2.40
C ALA A 19 -36.12 0.02 -3.83
N GLY A 20 -35.49 -0.92 -4.52
CA GLY A 20 -36.08 -1.76 -5.54
C GLY A 20 -35.68 -3.19 -5.21
N GLY A 21 -36.54 -3.94 -4.52
CA GLY A 21 -36.27 -5.33 -4.14
C GLY A 21 -36.15 -6.20 -5.39
N ALA A 22 -34.95 -6.30 -5.95
CA ALA A 22 -34.63 -7.29 -6.96
C ALA A 22 -34.57 -8.65 -6.26
N ASN A 23 -35.52 -9.53 -6.58
CA ASN A 23 -35.51 -10.92 -6.10
C ASN A 23 -34.23 -11.61 -6.59
N MET A 24 -33.30 -11.85 -5.66
CA MET A 24 -32.14 -12.74 -5.89
C MET A 24 -32.66 -14.18 -5.92
N ASN A 25 -32.49 -14.86 -7.04
CA ASN A 25 -33.07 -16.19 -7.25
C ASN A 25 -32.09 -17.34 -6.98
N ARG A 26 -30.79 -17.08 -7.04
CA ARG A 26 -29.73 -18.09 -6.82
C ARG A 26 -28.40 -17.40 -6.49
N SER A 27 -27.63 -17.98 -5.57
CA SER A 27 -26.21 -17.67 -5.41
C SER A 27 -25.39 -18.95 -5.47
N GLU A 28 -24.17 -18.86 -6.03
CA GLU A 28 -23.27 -20.00 -6.14
C GLU A 28 -21.80 -19.58 -6.19
N TRP A 29 -20.92 -20.49 -5.77
CA TRP A 29 -19.47 -20.37 -5.92
C TRP A 29 -19.05 -21.07 -7.20
N VAL A 30 -18.50 -20.31 -8.14
CA VAL A 30 -18.06 -20.82 -9.45
C VAL A 30 -16.54 -20.84 -9.47
N LEU A 31 -15.94 -21.99 -9.79
CA LEU A 31 -14.49 -22.09 -9.99
C LEU A 31 -14.08 -21.19 -11.17
N THR A 32 -13.27 -20.17 -10.89
CA THR A 32 -12.79 -19.20 -11.90
C THR A 32 -11.35 -19.47 -12.30
N LYS A 33 -10.53 -20.03 -11.40
CA LYS A 33 -9.12 -20.33 -11.65
C LYS A 33 -8.69 -21.55 -10.85
N GLU A 34 -7.87 -22.40 -11.47
CA GLU A 34 -7.24 -23.54 -10.81
C GLU A 34 -5.81 -23.70 -11.32
N ILE A 35 -4.87 -23.92 -10.39
CA ILE A 35 -3.47 -24.21 -10.69
C ILE A 35 -3.03 -25.40 -9.83
N SER A 36 -2.34 -26.35 -10.45
CA SER A 36 -1.71 -27.47 -9.76
C SER A 36 -0.19 -27.30 -9.77
N LEU A 37 0.44 -27.42 -8.59
CA LEU A 37 1.90 -27.34 -8.43
C LEU A 37 2.38 -28.44 -7.49
N GLY A 38 2.91 -29.53 -8.07
CA GLY A 38 3.34 -30.69 -7.31
C GLY A 38 2.20 -31.28 -6.49
N THR A 39 2.31 -31.25 -5.15
CA THR A 39 1.24 -31.71 -4.25
C THR A 39 0.17 -30.66 -3.96
N TYR A 40 0.31 -29.44 -4.47
CA TYR A 40 -0.61 -28.34 -4.21
C TYR A 40 -1.65 -28.19 -5.32
N VAL A 41 -2.87 -27.87 -4.91
CA VAL A 41 -3.95 -27.40 -5.80
C VAL A 41 -4.43 -26.06 -5.25
N ILE A 42 -4.40 -25.03 -6.09
CA ILE A 42 -4.76 -23.65 -5.73
C ILE A 42 -5.97 -23.27 -6.57
N GLN A 43 -7.06 -22.91 -5.93
CA GLN A 43 -8.33 -22.60 -6.58
C GLN A 43 -8.84 -21.23 -6.17
N ILE A 44 -9.41 -20.50 -7.13
CA ILE A 44 -10.22 -19.31 -6.87
C ILE A 44 -11.64 -19.62 -7.30
N HIS A 45 -12.59 -19.36 -6.42
CA HIS A 45 -14.01 -19.41 -6.71
C HIS A 45 -14.61 -18.02 -6.59
N GLY A 46 -15.30 -17.54 -7.61
CA GLY A 46 -16.07 -16.30 -7.53
C GLY A 46 -17.49 -16.57 -7.04
N HIS A 47 -17.96 -15.80 -6.05
CA HIS A 47 -19.34 -15.83 -5.60
C HIS A 47 -20.20 -15.00 -6.56
N GLN A 48 -21.19 -15.65 -7.16
CA GLN A 48 -22.09 -15.06 -8.13
C GLN A 48 -23.53 -15.04 -7.59
N PHE A 49 -24.20 -13.90 -7.78
CA PHE A 49 -25.63 -13.73 -7.51
C PHE A 49 -26.38 -13.51 -8.82
N HIS A 50 -27.43 -14.29 -9.04
CA HIS A 50 -28.27 -14.21 -10.23
C HIS A 50 -29.59 -13.52 -9.91
N GLN A 51 -29.88 -12.44 -10.64
CA GLN A 51 -31.18 -11.78 -10.63
C GLN A 51 -32.16 -12.47 -11.59
N ALA A 52 -33.45 -12.23 -11.37
CA ALA A 52 -34.53 -12.79 -12.17
C ALA A 52 -34.46 -12.40 -13.66
N ASP A 53 -33.81 -11.28 -13.98
CA ASP A 53 -33.60 -10.77 -15.34
C ASP A 53 -32.36 -11.37 -16.04
N GLY A 54 -31.62 -12.25 -15.34
CA GLY A 54 -30.39 -12.87 -15.84
C GLY A 54 -29.11 -12.10 -15.51
N THR A 55 -29.19 -10.93 -14.86
CA THR A 55 -28.01 -10.17 -14.44
C THR A 55 -27.22 -10.95 -13.39
N VAL A 56 -25.90 -11.01 -13.55
CA VAL A 56 -24.97 -11.67 -12.62
C VAL A 56 -24.13 -10.63 -11.91
N PHE A 57 -24.14 -10.67 -10.58
CA PHE A 57 -23.30 -9.83 -9.73
C PHE A 57 -22.22 -10.68 -9.10
N HIS A 58 -21.00 -10.18 -9.13
CA HIS A 58 -19.89 -10.74 -8.39
C HIS A 58 -19.70 -9.95 -7.09
N SER A 59 -19.56 -10.64 -5.96
CA SER A 59 -19.40 -10.00 -4.65
C SER A 59 -18.03 -10.20 -4.01
N GLU A 60 -17.49 -11.41 -4.12
CA GLU A 60 -16.29 -11.85 -3.43
C GLU A 60 -15.69 -13.07 -4.14
N ASP A 61 -14.38 -13.22 -3.99
CA ASP A 61 -13.60 -14.38 -4.38
C ASP A 61 -13.17 -15.17 -3.15
N ARG A 62 -13.10 -16.49 -3.30
CA ARG A 62 -12.54 -17.41 -2.32
C ARG A 62 -11.34 -18.12 -2.91
N LEU A 63 -10.16 -17.83 -2.36
CA LEU A 63 -8.95 -18.61 -2.54
C LEU A 63 -9.00 -19.84 -1.65
N THR A 64 -8.68 -21.00 -2.19
CA THR A 64 -8.48 -22.25 -1.45
C THR A 64 -7.15 -22.86 -1.88
N ILE A 65 -6.30 -23.16 -0.91
CA ILE A 65 -5.04 -23.85 -1.13
C ILE A 65 -5.15 -25.23 -0.50
N GLU A 66 -4.98 -26.26 -1.30
CA GLU A 66 -4.94 -27.65 -0.87
C GLU A 66 -3.54 -28.21 -1.02
N LYS A 67 -3.18 -29.12 -0.12
CA LYS A 67 -1.98 -29.94 -0.20
C LYS A 67 -2.34 -31.41 -0.01
N SER A 68 -2.06 -32.23 -1.02
CA SER A 68 -2.34 -33.67 -1.01
C SER A 68 -3.80 -33.99 -0.64
N GLY A 69 -4.74 -33.22 -1.19
CA GLY A 69 -6.19 -33.36 -0.97
C GLY A 69 -6.69 -32.86 0.39
N ARG A 70 -5.88 -32.10 1.13
CA ARG A 70 -6.30 -31.42 2.37
C ARG A 70 -6.19 -29.91 2.19
N ILE A 71 -7.26 -29.18 2.47
CA ILE A 71 -7.24 -27.72 2.54
C ILE A 71 -6.29 -27.28 3.65
N VAL A 72 -5.32 -26.43 3.30
CA VAL A 72 -4.34 -25.84 4.21
C VAL A 72 -4.54 -24.33 4.41
N GLU A 73 -5.28 -23.67 3.51
CA GLU A 73 -5.62 -22.25 3.62
C GLU A 73 -6.90 -21.93 2.86
N THR A 74 -7.67 -20.98 3.40
CA THR A 74 -8.84 -20.39 2.73
C THR A 74 -8.88 -18.90 3.02
N VAL A 75 -8.94 -18.07 1.97
CA VAL A 75 -9.09 -16.62 2.07
C VAL A 75 -10.34 -16.21 1.28
N ILE A 76 -11.15 -15.32 1.85
CA ILE A 76 -12.31 -14.72 1.19
C ILE A 76 -12.12 -13.22 1.19
N GLU A 77 -12.16 -12.61 0.01
CA GLU A 77 -11.97 -11.19 -0.19
C GLU A 77 -12.85 -10.67 -1.33
N GLN A 78 -13.00 -9.36 -1.48
CA GLN A 78 -13.83 -8.79 -2.56
C GLN A 78 -13.40 -9.25 -3.96
N ARG A 79 -12.10 -9.30 -4.21
CA ARG A 79 -11.50 -9.93 -5.40
C ARG A 79 -10.15 -10.52 -5.03
N ILE A 80 -9.76 -11.61 -5.67
CA ILE A 80 -8.46 -12.26 -5.50
C ILE A 80 -7.90 -12.67 -6.86
N ASP A 81 -6.59 -12.48 -7.05
CA ASP A 81 -5.85 -13.10 -8.13
C ASP A 81 -4.54 -13.72 -7.60
N ILE A 82 -4.05 -14.71 -8.33
CA ILE A 82 -2.82 -15.45 -8.07
C ILE A 82 -1.84 -15.37 -9.25
N ASP A 83 -2.23 -14.75 -10.36
CA ASP A 83 -1.30 -14.38 -11.42
C ASP A 83 -1.14 -12.85 -11.45
N PRO A 84 -0.29 -12.31 -10.56
CA PRO A 84 -0.12 -10.89 -10.45
C PRO A 84 0.35 -10.27 -11.77
N ILE A 85 0.97 -11.02 -12.69
CA ILE A 85 1.45 -10.50 -13.99
C ILE A 85 0.30 -9.91 -14.81
N GLU A 86 -0.91 -10.46 -14.77
CA GLU A 86 -2.05 -9.94 -15.55
C GLU A 86 -2.60 -8.63 -14.95
N ILE A 87 -2.68 -8.55 -13.62
CA ILE A 87 -3.05 -7.31 -12.90
C ILE A 87 -1.95 -6.26 -13.10
N MET A 88 -0.69 -6.67 -12.98
CA MET A 88 0.48 -5.80 -13.00
C MET A 88 0.86 -5.35 -14.41
N LYS A 89 0.43 -6.03 -15.48
CA LYS A 89 0.47 -5.46 -16.84
C LYS A 89 -0.37 -4.18 -16.96
N LEU A 90 -1.39 -4.01 -16.13
CA LEU A 90 -2.20 -2.78 -16.09
C LEU A 90 -1.60 -1.72 -15.16
N TYR A 91 -0.72 -2.08 -14.22
CA TYR A 91 -0.27 -1.19 -13.13
C TYR A 91 1.26 -1.11 -12.84
N GLY A 92 2.12 -1.86 -13.53
CA GLY A 92 3.59 -1.89 -13.34
C GLY A 92 4.16 -3.30 -13.27
N GLY A 93 5.17 -3.64 -14.08
CA GLY A 93 5.55 -5.03 -14.42
C GLY A 93 6.32 -5.80 -13.35
N SER A 94 5.66 -6.78 -12.71
CA SER A 94 6.31 -7.80 -11.90
C SER A 94 6.59 -9.08 -12.69
N ARG A 95 7.63 -9.83 -12.28
CA ARG A 95 8.02 -11.14 -12.84
C ARG A 95 7.63 -12.32 -11.95
N VAL A 96 6.73 -12.12 -10.99
CA VAL A 96 6.31 -13.20 -10.08
C VAL A 96 5.32 -14.12 -10.76
N THR A 97 5.69 -15.39 -10.89
CA THR A 97 4.80 -16.47 -11.35
C THR A 97 4.42 -17.35 -10.16
N VAL A 98 3.25 -18.00 -10.23
CA VAL A 98 2.90 -19.04 -9.26
C VAL A 98 3.97 -20.13 -9.24
N GLY A 99 4.48 -20.44 -8.05
CA GLY A 99 5.56 -21.41 -7.86
C GLY A 99 6.96 -20.87 -8.14
N GLY A 100 7.11 -19.58 -8.45
CA GLY A 100 8.42 -18.92 -8.50
C GLY A 100 9.02 -18.79 -7.11
N ASP A 101 10.35 -18.72 -7.05
CA ASP A 101 11.08 -18.44 -5.81
C ASP A 101 11.10 -16.91 -5.59
N LEU A 102 10.32 -16.48 -4.60
CA LEU A 102 10.19 -15.09 -4.19
C LEU A 102 11.18 -14.78 -3.05
N THR A 103 11.49 -15.79 -2.24
CA THR A 103 12.22 -15.65 -0.98
C THR A 103 13.71 -15.96 -1.08
N GLY A 104 14.17 -16.45 -2.23
CA GLY A 104 15.57 -16.78 -2.51
C GLY A 104 16.07 -18.05 -1.82
N ASP A 105 15.16 -18.85 -1.25
CA ASP A 105 15.49 -20.08 -0.50
C ASP A 105 15.32 -21.35 -1.35
N GLY A 106 14.99 -21.21 -2.63
CA GLY A 106 14.73 -22.30 -3.56
C GLY A 106 13.39 -23.00 -3.34
N ILE A 107 12.52 -22.50 -2.46
CA ILE A 107 11.20 -23.06 -2.21
C ILE A 107 10.15 -22.31 -3.03
N PRO A 108 9.29 -23.00 -3.80
CA PRO A 108 8.22 -22.35 -4.55
C PRO A 108 7.30 -21.53 -3.66
N ASN A 109 6.95 -20.30 -4.09
CA ASN A 109 6.03 -19.43 -3.38
C ASN A 109 4.72 -19.21 -4.16
N LEU A 110 3.70 -18.75 -3.44
CA LEU A 110 2.49 -18.17 -4.01
C LEU A 110 2.37 -16.73 -3.51
N LEU A 111 2.18 -15.81 -4.45
CA LEU A 111 1.74 -14.44 -4.17
C LEU A 111 0.30 -14.31 -4.62
N ALA A 112 -0.62 -14.16 -3.66
CA ALA A 112 -2.01 -13.82 -3.96
C ALA A 112 -2.26 -12.34 -3.67
N VAL A 113 -3.03 -11.67 -4.53
CA VAL A 113 -3.34 -10.25 -4.42
C VAL A 113 -4.84 -10.09 -4.31
N SER A 114 -5.29 -9.40 -3.27
CA SER A 114 -6.64 -8.91 -3.16
C SER A 114 -6.72 -7.42 -3.47
N TYR A 115 -7.83 -7.00 -4.07
CA TYR A 115 -8.09 -5.62 -4.44
C TYR A 115 -9.59 -5.33 -4.52
N SER A 116 -10.00 -4.13 -4.10
CA SER A 116 -11.40 -3.70 -4.19
C SER A 116 -11.87 -3.38 -5.61
N GLY A 117 -10.94 -3.06 -6.51
CA GLY A 117 -11.23 -2.66 -7.90
C GLY A 117 -11.85 -1.26 -8.06
N GLY A 118 -11.85 -0.45 -7.01
CA GLY A 118 -12.31 0.95 -7.02
C GLY A 118 -11.24 1.94 -7.50
N ALA A 119 -11.55 3.24 -7.52
CA ALA A 119 -10.59 4.29 -7.91
C ALA A 119 -9.42 4.46 -6.93
N HIS A 120 -9.60 3.99 -5.69
CA HIS A 120 -8.64 3.95 -4.58
C HIS A 120 -8.43 2.47 -4.20
N CYS A 121 -7.89 1.68 -5.14
CA CYS A 121 -7.74 0.23 -4.96
C CYS A 121 -6.96 -0.04 -3.66
N CYS A 122 -7.60 -0.67 -2.68
CA CYS A 122 -6.92 -1.19 -1.50
C CYS A 122 -6.29 -2.53 -1.87
N PHE A 123 -4.98 -2.54 -2.07
CA PHE A 123 -4.25 -3.77 -2.36
C PHE A 123 -3.80 -4.46 -1.06
N HIS A 124 -4.06 -5.76 -1.00
CA HIS A 124 -3.61 -6.63 0.07
C HIS A 124 -2.89 -7.83 -0.55
N TYR A 125 -1.66 -8.10 -0.12
CA TYR A 125 -0.83 -9.16 -0.66
C TYR A 125 -0.62 -10.26 0.37
N TYR A 126 -0.81 -11.50 -0.05
CA TYR A 126 -0.60 -12.69 0.74
C TYR A 126 0.58 -13.48 0.18
N VAL A 127 1.60 -13.71 1.00
CA VAL A 127 2.80 -14.45 0.62
C VAL A 127 2.80 -15.82 1.28
N TYR A 128 2.87 -16.89 0.49
CA TYR A 128 2.90 -18.26 0.98
C TYR A 128 4.14 -19.01 0.50
N SER A 129 4.66 -19.90 1.34
CA SER A 129 5.62 -20.94 0.97
C SER A 129 4.89 -22.24 0.64
N LEU A 130 5.18 -22.80 -0.54
CA LEU A 130 4.63 -24.05 -1.07
C LEU A 130 5.65 -25.20 -0.96
N GLY A 131 6.48 -25.20 0.09
CA GLY A 131 7.44 -26.26 0.36
C GLY A 131 6.82 -27.55 0.92
N ASN A 132 7.64 -28.43 1.50
CA ASN A 132 7.13 -29.63 2.19
C ASN A 132 6.26 -29.29 3.41
N ASN A 133 6.46 -28.12 4.02
CA ASN A 133 5.57 -27.56 5.03
C ASN A 133 4.93 -26.31 4.43
N PHE A 134 3.60 -26.28 4.35
CA PHE A 134 2.88 -25.07 3.95
C PHE A 134 3.02 -24.00 5.04
N GLN A 135 3.30 -22.76 4.64
CA GLN A 135 3.37 -21.63 5.54
C GLN A 135 2.83 -20.36 4.87
N LYS A 136 2.02 -19.60 5.61
CA LYS A 136 1.78 -18.19 5.31
C LYS A 136 2.96 -17.41 5.88
N LEU A 137 3.73 -16.78 4.99
CA LEU A 137 4.95 -16.07 5.34
C LEU A 137 4.63 -14.63 5.76
N ASP A 138 3.81 -13.93 4.97
CA ASP A 138 3.53 -12.53 5.24
C ASP A 138 2.20 -12.04 4.64
N GLU A 139 1.77 -10.89 5.15
CA GLU A 139 0.62 -10.10 4.70
C GLU A 139 1.06 -8.64 4.56
N LEU A 140 0.93 -8.06 3.36
CA LEU A 140 1.29 -6.68 3.09
C LEU A 140 0.06 -5.87 2.71
N GLU A 141 -0.30 -4.90 3.55
CA GLU A 141 -1.40 -3.98 3.33
C GLU A 141 -0.84 -2.64 2.85
N GLU A 142 -0.89 -2.43 1.53
CA GLU A 142 -0.33 -1.24 0.88
C GLU A 142 -1.40 -0.24 0.44
N HIS A 143 -2.66 -0.51 0.81
CA HIS A 143 -3.82 0.32 0.54
C HIS A 143 -3.80 0.82 -0.92
N ASP A 144 -3.70 2.13 -1.13
CA ASP A 144 -3.71 2.82 -2.43
C ASP A 144 -2.51 2.52 -3.36
N ALA A 145 -1.51 1.74 -2.92
CA ALA A 145 -0.34 1.40 -3.70
C ALA A 145 -0.31 -0.08 -4.09
N SER A 146 0.00 -0.34 -5.37
CA SER A 146 0.41 -1.66 -5.81
C SER A 146 1.88 -1.92 -5.48
N ILE A 147 2.20 -3.17 -5.18
CA ILE A 147 3.58 -3.66 -5.03
C ILE A 147 4.11 -4.22 -6.34
N GLU A 148 5.31 -3.81 -6.73
CA GLU A 148 6.12 -4.48 -7.74
C GLU A 148 7.17 -5.36 -7.05
N PHE A 149 7.35 -6.60 -7.51
CA PHE A 149 8.40 -7.48 -7.00
C PHE A 149 9.56 -7.58 -7.99
N LEU A 150 10.73 -7.12 -7.58
CA LEU A 150 11.91 -6.89 -8.42
C LEU A 150 13.16 -7.33 -7.67
N ASN A 151 14.18 -7.80 -8.40
CA ASN A 151 15.50 -7.99 -7.82
C ASN A 151 16.25 -6.65 -7.91
N LEU A 152 16.50 -6.00 -6.77
CA LEU A 152 17.07 -4.67 -6.68
C LEU A 152 18.53 -4.64 -6.24
N ASP A 153 19.04 -5.75 -5.70
CA ASP A 153 20.41 -5.86 -5.17
C ASP A 153 21.20 -7.08 -5.69
N ASP A 154 20.68 -7.72 -6.73
CA ASP A 154 21.25 -8.88 -7.42
C ASP A 154 21.42 -10.13 -6.51
N ASP A 155 20.61 -10.25 -5.45
CA ASP A 155 20.53 -11.46 -4.63
C ASP A 155 19.46 -12.46 -5.15
N ALA A 156 19.23 -13.56 -4.45
CA ALA A 156 18.28 -14.59 -4.91
C ALA A 156 16.81 -14.25 -4.59
N ALA A 157 16.57 -13.45 -3.55
CA ALA A 157 15.23 -13.03 -3.17
C ALA A 157 14.77 -11.87 -4.05
N LEU A 158 13.46 -11.63 -4.11
CA LEU A 158 12.93 -10.42 -4.72
C LEU A 158 12.55 -9.42 -3.63
N GLU A 159 12.81 -8.15 -3.88
CA GLU A 159 12.30 -7.04 -3.10
C GLU A 159 10.89 -6.66 -3.54
N ALA A 160 10.07 -6.24 -2.58
CA ALA A 160 8.80 -5.58 -2.83
C ALA A 160 9.00 -4.07 -2.87
N GLN A 161 8.59 -3.41 -3.95
CA GLN A 161 8.62 -1.96 -4.12
C GLN A 161 7.19 -1.42 -4.16
N SER A 162 6.90 -0.44 -3.30
CA SER A 162 5.59 0.21 -3.20
C SER A 162 5.73 1.73 -3.08
N LYS A 163 4.62 2.42 -2.82
CA LYS A 163 4.57 3.85 -2.49
C LYS A 163 3.81 4.06 -1.19
N ASP A 164 4.36 4.90 -0.33
CA ASP A 164 3.67 5.31 0.89
C ASP A 164 2.74 6.49 0.61
N TYR A 165 1.43 6.23 0.53
CA TYR A 165 0.42 7.26 0.32
C TYR A 165 -0.13 7.87 1.61
N VAL A 166 0.65 7.90 2.71
CA VAL A 166 0.23 8.60 3.93
C VAL A 166 -0.15 10.07 3.68
N PHE A 167 0.40 10.72 2.64
CA PHE A 167 0.06 12.09 2.26
C PHE A 167 -1.08 12.21 1.23
N ALA A 168 -1.75 11.10 0.89
CA ALA A 168 -2.96 11.13 0.06
C ALA A 168 -3.99 12.06 0.67
N ASN A 169 -4.51 12.97 -0.17
CA ASN A 169 -5.51 13.95 0.20
C ASN A 169 -5.09 14.96 1.29
N TRP A 170 -3.81 15.01 1.65
CA TRP A 170 -3.29 16.01 2.58
C TRP A 170 -2.97 17.32 1.84
N TYR A 171 -3.90 18.29 1.89
CA TYR A 171 -3.83 19.58 1.16
C TYR A 171 -3.68 19.48 -0.37
N ALA A 172 -3.95 18.31 -0.95
CA ALA A 172 -3.91 18.04 -2.38
C ALA A 172 -5.04 17.06 -2.75
N SER A 173 -5.39 16.91 -4.03
CA SER A 173 -6.18 15.73 -4.45
C SER A 173 -5.28 14.49 -4.43
N PHE A 174 -5.87 13.30 -4.34
CA PHE A 174 -5.15 12.03 -4.51
C PHE A 174 -4.18 12.04 -5.70
N GLY A 175 -4.65 12.36 -6.91
CA GLY A 175 -3.79 12.40 -8.11
C GLY A 175 -2.67 13.46 -8.12
N SER A 176 -2.68 14.39 -7.16
CA SER A 176 -1.61 15.38 -6.94
C SER A 176 -0.81 15.09 -5.67
N SER A 177 -1.15 14.03 -4.93
CA SER A 177 -0.51 13.69 -3.66
C SER A 177 0.77 12.88 -3.95
N PRO A 178 1.91 13.27 -3.40
CA PRO A 178 3.14 12.50 -3.55
C PRO A 178 3.06 11.20 -2.74
N GLY A 179 3.47 10.10 -3.37
CA GLY A 179 3.71 8.81 -2.72
C GLY A 179 5.19 8.44 -2.83
N PRO A 180 6.03 8.75 -1.82
CA PRO A 180 7.44 8.36 -1.85
C PRO A 180 7.60 6.85 -1.94
N ARG A 181 8.64 6.43 -2.67
CA ARG A 181 9.00 5.02 -2.83
C ARG A 181 9.40 4.40 -1.49
N ILE A 182 8.90 3.19 -1.24
CA ILE A 182 9.34 2.30 -0.18
C ILE A 182 9.79 0.98 -0.78
N VAL A 183 10.76 0.35 -0.14
CA VAL A 183 11.29 -0.97 -0.53
C VAL A 183 11.25 -1.86 0.68
N PHE A 184 10.80 -3.09 0.46
CA PHE A 184 10.88 -4.16 1.43
C PHE A 184 11.78 -5.27 0.93
N LYS A 185 12.56 -5.84 1.84
CA LYS A 185 13.37 -7.03 1.62
C LYS A 185 12.82 -8.18 2.47
N PHE A 186 12.87 -9.40 1.95
CA PHE A 186 12.45 -10.57 2.69
C PHE A 186 13.52 -10.96 3.71
N GLU A 187 13.21 -10.79 5.00
CA GLU A 187 14.13 -11.07 6.09
C GLU A 187 13.42 -11.74 7.27
N ASN A 188 13.99 -12.83 7.77
CA ASN A 188 13.45 -13.55 8.93
C ASN A 188 11.98 -14.00 8.75
N GLY A 189 11.66 -14.49 7.54
CA GLY A 189 10.36 -15.08 7.22
C GLY A 189 9.28 -14.10 6.79
N LYS A 190 9.60 -12.82 6.60
CA LYS A 190 8.64 -11.76 6.25
C LYS A 190 9.32 -10.57 5.58
N TYR A 191 8.57 -9.77 4.86
CA TYR A 191 9.04 -8.52 4.29
C TYR A 191 9.23 -7.45 5.38
N ARG A 192 10.32 -6.70 5.26
CA ARG A 192 10.72 -5.62 6.16
C ARG A 192 11.22 -4.46 5.33
N ILE A 193 10.98 -3.23 5.77
CA ILE A 193 11.57 -2.05 5.10
C ILE A 193 13.08 -2.26 4.95
N ALA A 194 13.62 -1.93 3.79
CA ALA A 194 15.03 -2.08 3.42
C ALA A 194 15.71 -0.69 3.26
N PRO A 195 16.17 -0.06 4.37
CA PRO A 195 16.72 1.30 4.33
C PRO A 195 17.93 1.46 3.40
N ASP A 196 18.76 0.44 3.30
CA ASP A 196 19.93 0.39 2.42
C ASP A 196 19.54 0.49 0.93
N LEU A 197 18.43 -0.12 0.52
CA LEU A 197 17.89 -0.04 -0.85
C LEU A 197 17.02 1.20 -1.11
N MET A 198 16.68 1.94 -0.05
CA MET A 198 15.95 3.21 -0.13
C MET A 198 16.89 4.42 -0.13
N ARG A 199 18.02 4.34 0.57
CA ARG A 199 19.00 5.42 0.66
C ARG A 199 19.52 5.81 -0.71
N ARG A 200 19.62 7.12 -0.93
CA ARG A 200 20.25 7.70 -2.12
C ARG A 200 21.20 8.82 -1.70
N PRO A 201 22.26 9.10 -2.47
CA PRO A 201 23.08 10.28 -2.25
C PRO A 201 22.21 11.55 -2.25
N LEU A 202 22.58 12.53 -1.42
CA LEU A 202 21.91 13.81 -1.40
C LEU A 202 22.02 14.45 -2.80
N ILE A 203 20.90 14.89 -3.35
CA ILE A 203 20.91 15.61 -4.62
C ILE A 203 21.71 16.92 -4.49
N PRO A 204 22.45 17.37 -5.52
CA PRO A 204 23.33 18.53 -5.40
C PRO A 204 22.60 19.80 -4.94
N GLU A 205 23.26 20.59 -4.10
CA GLU A 205 22.67 21.79 -3.48
C GLU A 205 22.18 22.82 -4.51
N GLU A 206 22.87 22.95 -5.64
CA GLU A 206 22.43 23.79 -6.75
C GLU A 206 21.06 23.36 -7.31
N VAL A 207 20.81 22.04 -7.39
CA VAL A 207 19.53 21.48 -7.82
C VAL A 207 18.43 21.80 -6.80
N LEU A 208 18.74 21.67 -5.50
CA LEU A 208 17.82 22.00 -4.42
C LEU A 208 17.46 23.49 -4.42
N ASN A 209 18.44 24.37 -4.59
CA ASN A 209 18.24 25.83 -4.67
C ASN A 209 17.38 26.25 -5.85
N ARG A 210 17.56 25.60 -7.02
CA ARG A 210 16.70 25.83 -8.18
C ARG A 210 15.27 25.36 -7.92
N LYS A 211 15.09 24.18 -7.32
CA LYS A 211 13.77 23.64 -6.93
C LYS A 211 13.07 24.57 -5.93
N SER A 212 13.73 24.94 -4.84
CA SER A 212 13.16 25.78 -3.79
C SER A 212 12.78 27.17 -4.33
N SER A 213 13.67 27.79 -5.11
CA SER A 213 13.41 29.10 -5.73
C SER A 213 12.21 29.06 -6.69
N LYS A 214 12.11 28.03 -7.54
CA LYS A 214 10.97 27.83 -8.45
C LYS A 214 9.65 27.65 -7.69
N LEU A 215 9.65 26.83 -6.64
CA LEU A 215 8.45 26.60 -5.83
C LEU A 215 8.04 27.84 -5.05
N ARG A 216 9.01 28.60 -4.54
CA ARG A 216 8.79 29.84 -3.79
C ARG A 216 8.04 30.91 -4.58
N THR A 217 8.27 30.99 -5.89
CA THR A 217 7.64 31.99 -6.76
C THR A 217 6.47 31.44 -7.57
N ARG A 218 6.09 30.17 -7.39
CA ARG A 218 5.04 29.55 -8.20
C ARG A 218 3.67 30.11 -7.82
N GLY A 219 2.80 30.32 -8.80
CA GLY A 219 1.47 30.89 -8.56
C GLY A 219 0.46 29.91 -7.96
N SER A 220 0.85 28.76 -7.41
CA SER A 220 -0.04 27.73 -6.84
C SER A 220 -0.47 28.05 -5.39
N TRP A 221 0.37 28.77 -4.65
CA TRP A 221 0.13 29.11 -3.25
C TRP A 221 -1.16 29.91 -3.03
N GLY A 222 -1.91 29.57 -1.98
CA GLY A 222 -3.08 30.32 -1.52
C GLY A 222 -4.27 30.36 -2.47
N LYS A 223 -4.25 29.59 -3.58
CA LYS A 223 -5.34 29.58 -4.58
C LYS A 223 -6.62 28.91 -4.11
N SER A 224 -6.54 28.04 -3.10
CA SER A 224 -7.68 27.33 -2.55
C SER A 224 -7.62 27.35 -1.03
N PRO A 225 -8.70 27.71 -0.32
CA PRO A 225 -8.75 27.58 1.13
C PRO A 225 -8.56 26.13 1.62
N LYS A 226 -9.03 25.14 0.83
CA LYS A 226 -8.88 23.71 1.13
C LYS A 226 -7.48 23.18 0.79
N ARG A 227 -6.84 23.77 -0.22
CA ARG A 227 -5.52 23.38 -0.73
C ARG A 227 -4.60 24.61 -0.83
N PRO A 228 -4.20 25.18 0.32
CA PRO A 228 -3.48 26.46 0.35
C PRO A 228 -2.00 26.33 0.00
N TYR A 229 -1.46 25.12 -0.04
CA TYR A 229 -0.03 24.83 -0.20
C TYR A 229 0.24 24.08 -1.51
N ASP A 230 1.46 24.23 -2.05
CA ASP A 230 1.87 23.50 -3.26
C ASP A 230 2.38 22.09 -2.90
N PRO A 231 1.77 21.00 -3.43
CA PRO A 231 2.19 19.62 -3.16
C PRO A 231 3.63 19.29 -3.55
N ASN A 232 4.19 20.01 -4.50
CA ASN A 232 5.57 19.81 -4.94
C ASN A 232 6.58 20.20 -3.85
N VAL A 233 6.16 20.97 -2.83
CA VAL A 233 7.02 21.28 -1.68
C VAL A 233 7.26 20.03 -0.86
N TRP A 234 6.19 19.34 -0.45
CA TRP A 234 6.37 18.14 0.35
C TRP A 234 6.72 16.90 -0.48
N GLU A 235 6.47 16.89 -1.79
CA GLU A 235 7.06 15.88 -2.68
C GLU A 235 8.59 15.84 -2.55
N VAL A 236 9.26 17.01 -2.62
CA VAL A 236 10.71 17.09 -2.45
C VAL A 236 11.14 16.77 -1.03
N MET A 237 10.39 17.22 -0.02
CA MET A 237 10.68 16.90 1.38
C MET A 237 10.60 15.39 1.63
N LEU A 238 9.59 14.72 1.09
CA LEU A 238 9.41 13.27 1.21
C LEU A 238 10.50 12.51 0.47
N ASP A 239 10.88 12.94 -0.74
CA ASP A 239 12.03 12.35 -1.45
C ASP A 239 13.31 12.44 -0.62
N LEU A 240 13.57 13.58 0.02
CA LEU A 240 14.71 13.76 0.93
C LEU A 240 14.59 12.86 2.18
N ILE A 241 13.42 12.80 2.82
CA ILE A 241 13.22 12.01 4.04
C ILE A 241 13.35 10.51 3.76
N TYR A 242 12.68 10.00 2.72
CA TYR A 242 12.66 8.58 2.39
C TYR A 242 13.98 8.11 1.77
N THR A 243 14.93 9.02 1.53
CA THR A 243 16.31 8.69 1.11
C THR A 243 17.36 8.95 2.19
N GLY A 244 16.96 9.37 3.40
CA GLY A 244 17.85 9.52 4.55
C GLY A 244 18.34 10.94 4.85
N HIS A 245 17.70 11.97 4.28
CA HIS A 245 18.11 13.38 4.38
C HIS A 245 17.08 14.26 5.14
N TYR A 246 16.50 13.76 6.24
CA TYR A 246 15.48 14.46 7.03
C TYR A 246 15.86 15.89 7.41
N ALA A 247 17.07 16.12 7.91
CA ALA A 247 17.53 17.46 8.29
C ALA A 247 17.50 18.43 7.10
N ARG A 248 17.90 17.97 5.90
CA ARG A 248 17.86 18.80 4.69
C ARG A 248 16.44 19.11 4.24
N ALA A 249 15.50 18.17 4.41
CA ALA A 249 14.08 18.40 4.14
C ALA A 249 13.51 19.54 4.99
N TYR A 250 13.91 19.62 6.26
CA TYR A 250 13.55 20.73 7.15
C TYR A 250 14.07 22.08 6.64
N HIS A 251 15.33 22.13 6.18
CA HIS A 251 15.91 23.34 5.58
C HIS A 251 15.22 23.71 4.25
N PHE A 252 14.91 22.71 3.43
CA PHE A 252 14.24 22.92 2.14
C PHE A 252 12.90 23.61 2.29
N LEU A 253 12.11 23.24 3.30
CA LEU A 253 10.85 23.91 3.61
C LEU A 253 11.04 25.42 3.81
N ASN A 254 12.07 25.83 4.54
CA ASN A 254 12.33 27.26 4.79
C ASN A 254 12.72 28.03 3.53
N GLU A 255 13.46 27.39 2.62
CA GLU A 255 13.90 27.98 1.35
C GLU A 255 12.76 28.09 0.35
N ALA A 256 11.91 27.06 0.28
CA ALA A 256 10.78 26.98 -0.64
C ALA A 256 9.58 27.82 -0.19
N TRP A 257 9.47 28.19 1.10
CA TRP A 257 8.33 28.94 1.61
C TRP A 257 8.30 30.39 1.10
N PRO A 258 7.20 30.83 0.44
CA PRO A 258 7.06 32.21 0.00
C PRO A 258 7.01 33.19 1.18
N PRO A 259 7.72 34.33 1.14
CA PRO A 259 7.69 35.31 2.23
C PRO A 259 6.30 35.88 2.52
N SER A 260 5.42 35.93 1.52
CA SER A 260 4.04 36.41 1.64
C SER A 260 3.09 35.39 2.28
N MET A 261 3.48 34.11 2.37
CA MET A 261 2.63 33.06 2.92
C MET A 261 2.76 32.98 4.43
N VAL A 262 1.62 33.09 5.11
CA VAL A 262 1.51 32.89 6.57
C VAL A 262 1.47 31.40 6.93
N ARG A 263 1.50 31.06 8.23
CA ARG A 263 1.29 29.70 8.77
C ARG A 263 2.36 28.63 8.45
N LYS A 264 3.58 29.04 8.07
CA LYS A 264 4.72 28.11 7.88
C LYS A 264 4.93 27.17 9.07
N GLU A 265 4.88 27.73 10.28
CA GLU A 265 5.11 26.99 11.52
C GLU A 265 4.03 25.94 11.77
N GLN A 266 2.79 26.26 11.43
CA GLN A 266 1.69 25.32 11.50
C GLN A 266 1.85 24.20 10.46
N PHE A 267 2.15 24.54 9.19
CA PHE A 267 2.43 23.53 8.17
C PHE A 267 3.57 22.61 8.61
N ARG A 268 4.64 23.17 9.17
CA ARG A 268 5.78 22.40 9.65
C ARG A 268 5.39 21.42 10.75
N HIS A 269 4.61 21.88 11.74
CA HIS A 269 4.09 21.02 12.79
C HIS A 269 3.22 19.89 12.21
N GLU A 270 2.23 20.23 11.38
CA GLU A 270 1.34 19.25 10.78
C GLU A 270 2.07 18.27 9.86
N PHE A 271 3.12 18.69 9.16
CA PHE A 271 3.93 17.80 8.33
C PHE A 271 4.76 16.83 9.19
N PHE A 272 5.65 17.35 10.04
CA PHE A 272 6.69 16.56 10.72
C PHE A 272 6.21 15.87 12.00
N GLU A 273 5.24 16.47 12.70
CA GLU A 273 4.74 15.97 13.99
C GLU A 273 3.43 15.20 13.87
N CYS A 274 2.78 15.26 12.71
CA CYS A 274 1.48 14.65 12.48
C CYS A 274 1.46 13.74 11.27
N GLN A 275 1.34 14.30 10.07
CA GLN A 275 1.01 13.53 8.88
C GLN A 275 2.09 12.52 8.53
N LEU A 276 3.36 12.90 8.57
CA LEU A 276 4.48 11.98 8.31
C LEU A 276 4.48 10.79 9.29
N ARG A 277 4.12 11.04 10.55
CA ARG A 277 4.13 10.03 11.61
C ARG A 277 2.93 9.08 11.57
N ARG A 278 1.94 9.34 10.71
CA ARG A 278 0.80 8.45 10.47
C ARG A 278 1.14 7.28 9.56
N SER A 279 2.29 7.31 8.88
CA SER A 279 2.73 6.22 8.02
C SER A 279 2.97 4.96 8.85
N ALA A 280 2.50 3.82 8.35
CA ALA A 280 2.81 2.51 8.92
C ALA A 280 4.34 2.24 8.96
N HIS A 281 5.11 2.92 8.09
CA HIS A 281 6.55 2.77 7.96
C HIS A 281 7.35 3.83 8.73
N TRP A 282 6.68 4.79 9.40
CA TRP A 282 7.37 5.92 10.04
C TRP A 282 8.47 5.51 11.00
N PHE A 283 8.29 4.44 11.78
CA PHE A 283 9.30 3.97 12.74
C PHE A 283 10.62 3.60 12.05
N ASP A 284 10.54 2.90 10.91
CA ASP A 284 11.70 2.51 10.11
C ASP A 284 12.33 3.72 9.40
N ILE A 285 11.50 4.63 8.87
CA ILE A 285 11.95 5.87 8.23
C ILE A 285 12.65 6.79 9.23
N ALA A 286 12.13 6.93 10.44
CA ALA A 286 12.71 7.72 11.52
C ALA A 286 14.08 7.15 11.93
N LYS A 287 14.16 5.83 12.13
CA LYS A 287 15.40 5.13 12.41
C LYS A 287 16.43 5.31 11.29
N MET A 288 16.02 5.20 10.03
CA MET A 288 16.87 5.45 8.86
C MET A 288 17.46 6.87 8.86
N ASN A 289 16.70 7.85 9.34
CA ASN A 289 17.11 9.25 9.41
C ASN A 289 17.81 9.66 10.72
N ASN A 290 18.02 8.72 11.65
CA ASN A 290 18.54 9.00 12.99
C ASN A 290 17.72 10.07 13.75
N VAL A 291 16.40 10.04 13.61
CA VAL A 291 15.46 10.90 14.34
C VAL A 291 14.57 10.06 15.27
N PRO A 292 13.99 10.65 16.33
CA PRO A 292 13.09 9.93 17.23
C PRO A 292 11.88 9.33 16.49
N ALA A 293 11.64 8.04 16.70
CA ALA A 293 10.51 7.30 16.14
C ALA A 293 9.28 7.47 17.04
N GLU A 294 8.72 8.67 17.04
CA GLU A 294 7.56 9.03 17.86
C GLU A 294 6.24 8.86 17.11
N ALA A 295 5.16 8.57 17.82
CA ALA A 295 3.81 8.58 17.27
C ALA A 295 3.38 10.02 16.86
N PRO A 296 2.28 10.17 16.09
CA PRO A 296 1.69 11.48 15.85
C PRO A 296 1.39 12.23 17.15
N SER A 297 1.65 13.54 17.16
CA SER A 297 1.33 14.43 18.28
C SER A 297 -0.16 14.31 18.69
N PRO A 298 -0.50 14.38 19.98
CA PRO A 298 -1.90 14.30 20.43
C PRO A 298 -2.75 15.48 19.94
N ASN A 299 -2.13 16.58 19.51
CA ASN A 299 -2.80 17.79 19.03
C ASN A 299 -2.88 17.87 17.50
N CYS A 300 -2.69 16.75 16.80
CA CYS A 300 -2.75 16.71 15.35
C CYS A 300 -4.17 16.96 14.83
N PRO A 301 -4.36 17.88 13.88
CA PRO A 301 -5.67 18.06 13.27
C PRO A 301 -6.07 16.82 12.47
N PRO A 302 -7.39 16.59 12.26
CA PRO A 302 -7.83 15.61 11.28
C PRO A 302 -7.26 15.98 9.90
N CYS A 303 -7.02 14.96 9.08
CA CYS A 303 -6.60 15.22 7.71
C CYS A 303 -7.69 16.04 6.97
N PRO A 304 -7.35 17.11 6.25
CA PRO A 304 -8.33 18.03 5.67
C PRO A 304 -9.29 17.41 4.64
N GLU A 305 -8.82 16.40 3.88
CA GLU A 305 -9.60 15.75 2.80
C GLU A 305 -9.44 14.22 2.81
N CYS A 306 -9.02 13.60 3.93
CA CYS A 306 -9.00 12.13 4.05
C CYS A 306 -10.40 11.67 4.51
N GLU A 307 -11.32 11.51 3.56
CA GLU A 307 -12.59 10.79 3.72
C GLU A 307 -12.53 9.45 2.99
#